data_AF-B4HAV3-F1
#
_entry.id   AF-B4HAV3-F1
#
_cell.length_a   1.000
_cell.length_b   1.000
_cell.length_c   1.000
_cell.angle_alpha   90.00
_cell.angle_beta   90.00
_cell.angle_gamma   90.00
#
_symmetry.space_group_name_H-M   'P 1'
#
loop_
_entity.id
_entity.type
_entity.pdbx_description
1 polymer ?
#
loop_
_entity_poly.entity_id
_entity_poly.type
_entity_poly.pdbx_seq_one_letter_code
_entity_poly.pdbx_strand_id
1 'polypeptide(L)'
;MLAWIVTGVCLFYLLVNFLLLHWAGVKPLARFINDENHLNATLARLLKPRWPGSLGHSQVRDFLLQELLDLGFHTDRDEFVDGVAFTNVMGTINPEAPNFLLLCCHYDTENLTDVEGYLGATDGAVSCAILLNMAKTLGPYLREELRKRLDIGLALVFFDGHEPMPTDRKDSSALRGSKRFVRMETLPLESIELAIALNFIGAPAQAYMSHYDNTYMLHNRLAEIELDLRESGQLAPCHLLFQKLKDHDLPDDHYPFLDEGNLVY
;
A
#
# COMPACT_ATOMS: atom_id res chain seq x y z
N MET A 1 -44.49 -47.50 4.04
CA MET A 1 -43.24 -47.78 3.32
C MET A 1 -42.80 -46.57 2.49
N LEU A 2 -43.65 -46.02 1.62
CA LEU A 2 -43.35 -44.84 0.79
C LEU A 2 -42.94 -43.58 1.58
N ALA A 3 -43.63 -43.28 2.68
CA ALA A 3 -43.33 -42.12 3.52
C ALA A 3 -41.90 -42.15 4.11
N TRP A 4 -41.45 -43.33 4.57
CA TRP A 4 -40.09 -43.50 5.10
C TRP A 4 -39.01 -43.32 4.03
N ILE A 5 -39.30 -43.74 2.79
CA ILE A 5 -38.41 -43.53 1.64
C ILE A 5 -38.33 -42.04 1.30
N VAL A 6 -39.47 -41.34 1.23
CA VAL A 6 -39.51 -39.90 0.95
C VAL A 6 -38.78 -39.11 2.04
N THR A 7 -39.02 -39.40 3.31
CA THR A 7 -38.31 -38.75 4.42
C THR A 7 -36.81 -39.01 4.38
N GLY A 8 -36.39 -40.23 4.05
CA GLY A 8 -34.97 -40.58 3.90
C GLY A 8 -34.29 -39.80 2.77
N VAL A 9 -34.94 -39.66 1.62
CA VAL A 9 -34.44 -38.89 0.48
C VAL A 9 -34.34 -37.39 0.81
N CYS A 10 -35.35 -36.83 1.48
CA CYS A 10 -35.34 -35.43 1.91
C CYS A 10 -34.21 -35.14 2.91
N LEU A 11 -34.02 -36.00 3.91
CA LEU A 11 -32.94 -35.85 4.89
C LEU A 11 -31.55 -35.96 4.23
N PHE A 12 -31.38 -36.88 3.28
CA PHE A 12 -30.14 -37.00 2.51
C PHE A 12 -29.88 -35.74 1.67
N TYR A 13 -30.89 -35.21 0.98
CA TYR A 13 -30.77 -33.98 0.19
C TYR A 13 -30.38 -32.77 1.07
N LEU A 14 -31.01 -32.63 2.24
CA LEU A 14 -30.68 -31.56 3.19
C LEU A 14 -29.26 -31.70 3.74
N LEU A 15 -28.83 -32.93 4.07
CA LEU A 15 -27.47 -33.19 4.53
C LEU A 15 -26.43 -32.84 3.45
N VAL A 16 -26.65 -33.24 2.20
CA VAL A 16 -25.75 -32.91 1.08
C VAL A 16 -25.69 -31.40 0.86
N ASN A 17 -26.81 -30.68 0.87
CA ASN A 17 -26.81 -29.22 0.75
C ASN A 17 -26.12 -28.55 1.93
N PHE A 18 -26.34 -29.03 3.16
CA PHE A 18 -25.65 -28.52 4.33
C PHE A 18 -24.13 -28.72 4.22
N LEU A 19 -23.68 -29.90 3.81
CA LEU A 19 -22.26 -30.18 3.61
C LEU A 19 -21.66 -29.35 2.47
N LEU A 20 -22.38 -29.14 1.37
CA LEU A 20 -21.95 -28.27 0.27
C LEU A 20 -21.89 -26.80 0.68
N LEU A 21 -22.86 -26.30 1.43
CA LEU A 21 -22.87 -24.94 1.98
C LEU A 21 -21.78 -24.75 3.03
N HIS A 22 -21.53 -25.76 3.86
CA HIS A 22 -20.44 -25.74 4.83
C HIS A 22 -19.09 -25.78 4.13
N TRP A 23 -18.91 -26.63 3.12
CA TRP A 23 -17.69 -26.67 2.31
C TRP A 23 -17.47 -25.37 1.52
N ALA A 24 -18.53 -24.77 0.98
CA ALA A 24 -18.47 -23.47 0.30
C ALA A 24 -18.25 -22.29 1.28
N GLY A 25 -18.72 -22.41 2.51
CA GLY A 25 -18.62 -21.39 3.56
C GLY A 25 -17.30 -21.44 4.34
N VAL A 26 -16.68 -22.63 4.47
CA VAL A 26 -15.34 -22.78 5.04
C VAL A 26 -14.32 -22.46 3.96
N LYS A 27 -14.15 -21.16 3.68
CA LYS A 27 -12.90 -20.70 3.08
C LYS A 27 -11.80 -21.00 4.10
N PRO A 28 -10.71 -21.69 3.72
CA PRO A 28 -9.55 -21.80 4.59
C PRO A 28 -9.20 -20.40 5.07
N LEU A 29 -8.95 -20.22 6.37
CA LEU A 29 -8.39 -18.97 6.88
C LEU A 29 -7.19 -18.65 5.99
N ALA A 30 -7.21 -17.49 5.33
CA ALA A 30 -6.15 -17.12 4.41
C ALA A 30 -4.84 -17.14 5.20
N ARG A 31 -4.00 -18.14 4.97
CA ARG A 31 -2.69 -18.21 5.61
C ARG A 31 -1.82 -17.20 4.87
N PHE A 32 -1.70 -16.01 5.44
CA PHE A 32 -0.84 -14.98 4.89
C PHE A 32 0.59 -15.51 4.86
N ILE A 33 1.20 -15.48 3.67
CA ILE A 33 2.59 -15.84 3.49
C ILE A 33 3.39 -14.67 4.06
N ASN A 34 4.14 -14.88 5.14
CA ASN A 34 5.14 -13.92 5.59
C ASN A 34 6.47 -14.21 4.87
N ASP A 35 7.15 -13.18 4.40
CA ASP A 35 8.49 -13.25 3.81
C ASP A 35 9.38 -12.15 4.40
N GLU A 36 9.78 -12.35 5.65
CA GLU A 36 10.64 -11.41 6.37
C GLU A 36 12.03 -11.28 5.74
N ASN A 37 12.51 -12.32 5.06
CA ASN A 37 13.79 -12.27 4.33
C ASN A 37 13.71 -11.29 3.17
N HIS A 38 12.63 -11.35 2.38
CA HIS A 38 12.39 -10.39 1.31
C HIS A 38 12.23 -8.96 1.86
N LEU A 39 11.47 -8.78 2.95
CA LEU A 39 11.31 -7.47 3.60
C LEU A 39 12.66 -6.89 4.04
N ASN A 40 13.47 -7.68 4.75
CA ASN A 40 14.78 -7.25 5.26
C ASN A 40 15.77 -6.96 4.13
N ALA A 41 15.79 -7.80 3.09
CA ALA A 41 16.63 -7.58 1.91
C ALA A 41 16.23 -6.31 1.17
N THR A 42 14.92 -6.08 0.97
CA THR A 42 14.37 -4.87 0.35
C THR A 42 14.73 -3.63 1.15
N LEU A 43 14.50 -3.65 2.46
CA LEU A 43 14.81 -2.54 3.35
C LEU A 43 16.32 -2.20 3.33
N ALA A 44 17.19 -3.21 3.30
CA ALA A 44 18.64 -3.00 3.18
C ALA A 44 19.06 -2.29 1.87
N ARG A 45 18.28 -2.44 0.78
CA ARG A 45 18.51 -1.70 -0.48
C ARG A 45 18.10 -0.23 -0.38
N LEU A 46 17.11 0.07 0.46
CA LEU A 46 16.49 1.39 0.65
C LEU A 46 17.19 2.23 1.72
N LEU A 47 17.77 1.60 2.76
CA LEU A 47 18.47 2.25 3.88
C LEU A 47 19.83 2.84 3.46
N LYS A 48 19.77 3.90 2.67
CA LYS A 48 20.89 4.74 2.28
C LYS A 48 20.40 6.18 2.08
N PRO A 49 21.31 7.17 2.15
CA PRO A 49 20.94 8.54 1.81
C PRO A 49 20.50 8.62 0.36
N ARG A 50 19.30 9.18 0.13
CA ARG A 50 18.59 9.11 -1.14
C ARG A 50 17.80 10.39 -1.40
N TRP A 51 18.38 11.55 -1.07
CA TRP A 51 17.80 12.83 -1.49
C TRP A 51 17.93 13.01 -3.01
N PRO A 52 17.01 13.74 -3.66
CA PRO A 52 17.02 13.99 -5.09
C PRO A 52 18.37 14.51 -5.58
N GLY A 53 18.90 13.90 -6.65
CA GLY A 53 20.22 14.21 -7.22
C GLY A 53 21.41 13.49 -6.58
N SER A 54 21.23 12.75 -5.48
CA SER A 54 22.27 11.89 -4.91
C SER A 54 22.47 10.58 -5.71
N LEU A 55 23.63 9.95 -5.55
CA LEU A 55 23.87 8.61 -6.10
C LEU A 55 22.90 7.57 -5.50
N GLY A 56 22.65 7.64 -4.19
CA GLY A 56 21.76 6.69 -3.51
C GLY A 56 20.32 6.78 -4.00
N HIS A 57 19.84 7.98 -4.32
CA HIS A 57 18.52 8.21 -4.92
C HIS A 57 18.35 7.50 -6.26
N SER A 58 19.31 7.68 -7.19
CA SER A 58 19.27 6.99 -8.48
C SER A 58 19.34 5.46 -8.33
N GLN A 59 20.15 4.95 -7.39
CA GLN A 59 20.22 3.52 -7.10
C GLN A 59 18.92 2.95 -6.53
N VAL A 60 18.23 3.72 -5.69
CA VAL A 60 16.93 3.33 -5.13
C VAL A 60 15.87 3.35 -6.21
N ARG A 61 15.77 4.42 -7.03
CA ARG A 61 14.85 4.49 -8.16
C ARG A 61 15.00 3.28 -9.09
N ASP A 62 16.23 2.95 -9.47
CA ASP A 62 16.50 1.82 -10.38
C ASP A 62 16.15 0.48 -9.72
N PHE A 63 16.39 0.35 -8.41
CA PHE A 63 15.97 -0.81 -7.64
C PHE A 63 14.44 -0.95 -7.60
N LEU A 64 13.69 0.12 -7.31
CA LEU A 64 12.23 0.11 -7.26
C LEU A 64 11.64 -0.32 -8.60
N LEU A 65 12.13 0.24 -9.71
CA LEU A 65 11.72 -0.12 -11.06
C LEU A 65 11.98 -1.60 -11.37
N GLN A 66 13.16 -2.10 -11.02
CA GLN A 66 13.52 -3.50 -11.25
C GLN A 66 12.67 -4.45 -10.39
N GLU A 67 12.49 -4.14 -9.11
CA GLU A 67 11.72 -4.99 -8.19
C GLU A 67 10.25 -5.05 -8.60
N LEU A 68 9.64 -3.93 -8.99
CA LEU A 68 8.26 -3.92 -9.52
C LEU A 68 8.13 -4.78 -10.79
N LEU A 69 9.10 -4.70 -11.70
CA LEU A 69 9.11 -5.51 -12.91
C LEU A 69 9.23 -7.01 -12.57
N ASP A 70 10.12 -7.37 -11.64
CA ASP A 70 10.33 -8.75 -11.19
C ASP A 70 9.10 -9.31 -10.45
N LEU A 71 8.35 -8.45 -9.76
CA LEU A 71 7.06 -8.75 -9.14
C LEU A 71 5.91 -8.83 -10.16
N GLY A 72 6.16 -8.45 -11.41
CA GLY A 72 5.23 -8.57 -12.53
C GLY A 72 4.27 -7.41 -12.69
N PHE A 73 4.64 -6.21 -12.24
CA PHE A 73 3.91 -4.99 -12.54
C PHE A 73 4.31 -4.46 -13.91
N HIS A 74 3.40 -3.75 -14.58
CA HIS A 74 3.78 -2.82 -15.64
C HIS A 74 4.44 -1.61 -14.98
N THR A 75 5.66 -1.28 -15.38
CA THR A 75 6.46 -0.25 -14.71
C THR A 75 6.57 1.02 -15.54
N ASP A 76 6.27 2.13 -14.90
CA ASP A 76 6.33 3.47 -15.46
C ASP A 76 7.20 4.38 -14.60
N ARG A 77 7.75 5.40 -15.24
CA ARG A 77 8.48 6.48 -14.58
C ARG A 77 7.98 7.83 -15.10
N ASP A 78 7.70 8.74 -14.19
CA ASP A 78 7.35 10.12 -14.52
C ASP A 78 8.52 11.03 -14.12
N GLU A 79 9.31 11.43 -15.12
CA GLU A 79 10.52 12.23 -14.96
C GLU A 79 10.21 13.72 -15.16
N PHE A 80 10.73 14.58 -14.27
CA PHE A 80 10.58 16.02 -14.36
C PHE A 80 11.73 16.78 -13.71
N VAL A 81 11.83 18.08 -14.00
CA VAL A 81 12.91 18.94 -13.49
C VAL A 81 12.32 20.17 -12.81
N ASP A 82 12.77 20.41 -11.57
CA ASP A 82 12.51 21.63 -10.79
C ASP A 82 13.78 21.98 -10.00
N GLY A 83 14.73 22.66 -10.65
CA GLY A 83 16.08 22.88 -10.14
C GLY A 83 16.97 21.62 -10.19
N VAL A 84 16.45 20.49 -9.73
CA VAL A 84 17.04 19.14 -9.86
C VAL A 84 16.06 18.20 -10.57
N ALA A 85 16.55 17.03 -10.99
CA ALA A 85 15.72 16.00 -11.61
C ALA A 85 15.02 15.16 -10.53
N PHE A 86 13.72 14.93 -10.73
CA PHE A 86 12.87 14.07 -9.92
C PHE A 86 12.28 12.97 -10.80
N THR A 87 11.92 11.83 -10.19
CA THR A 87 11.31 10.70 -10.89
C THR A 87 10.33 9.96 -10.00
N ASN A 88 9.03 10.17 -10.20
CA ASN A 88 8.05 9.26 -9.61
C ASN A 88 8.20 7.87 -10.24
N VAL A 89 8.15 6.82 -9.42
CA VAL A 89 8.17 5.42 -9.89
C VAL A 89 6.80 4.81 -9.66
N MET A 90 6.24 4.16 -10.68
CA MET A 90 4.93 3.54 -10.60
C MET A 90 4.96 2.10 -11.12
N GLY A 91 4.24 1.21 -10.44
CA GLY A 91 3.93 -0.13 -10.91
C GLY A 91 2.43 -0.33 -10.96
N THR A 92 1.89 -0.84 -12.07
CA THR A 92 0.46 -1.12 -12.24
C THR A 92 0.18 -2.59 -12.58
N ILE A 93 -0.88 -3.13 -11.99
CA ILE A 93 -1.55 -4.35 -12.45
C ILE A 93 -2.88 -3.93 -13.07
N ASN A 94 -3.18 -4.45 -14.26
CA ASN A 94 -4.33 -4.09 -15.08
C ASN A 94 -4.35 -2.58 -15.41
N PRO A 95 -3.38 -2.06 -16.18
CA PRO A 95 -3.28 -0.63 -16.49
C PRO A 95 -4.49 -0.08 -17.28
N GLU A 96 -5.26 -0.96 -17.93
CA GLU A 96 -6.46 -0.60 -18.69
C GLU A 96 -7.76 -0.71 -17.86
N ALA A 97 -7.66 -1.00 -16.55
CA ALA A 97 -8.83 -1.09 -15.70
C ALA A 97 -9.48 0.31 -15.53
N PRO A 98 -10.82 0.40 -15.43
CA PRO A 98 -11.50 1.67 -15.26
C PRO A 98 -11.40 2.23 -13.83
N ASN A 99 -11.01 1.42 -12.85
CA ASN A 99 -10.88 1.81 -11.45
C ASN A 99 -9.58 1.27 -10.86
N PHE A 100 -9.00 1.97 -9.89
CA PHE A 100 -7.74 1.63 -9.24
C PHE A 100 -7.83 1.74 -7.71
N LEU A 101 -7.25 0.75 -7.04
CA LEU A 101 -6.72 0.93 -5.70
C LEU A 101 -5.28 1.45 -5.85
N LEU A 102 -4.98 2.60 -5.23
CA LEU A 102 -3.66 3.19 -5.24
C LEU A 102 -3.04 3.05 -3.84
N LEU A 103 -1.85 2.47 -3.76
CA LEU A 103 -1.03 2.47 -2.54
C LEU A 103 0.24 3.26 -2.81
N CYS A 104 0.61 4.16 -1.91
CA CYS A 104 1.74 5.05 -2.14
C CYS A 104 2.57 5.32 -0.89
N CYS A 105 3.79 5.75 -1.15
CA CYS A 105 4.72 6.33 -0.18
C CYS A 105 5.74 7.18 -0.94
N HIS A 106 6.60 7.91 -0.24
CA HIS A 106 7.75 8.56 -0.85
C HIS A 106 9.01 7.70 -0.70
N TYR A 107 9.95 7.84 -1.65
CA TYR A 107 11.23 7.14 -1.59
C TYR A 107 12.43 8.06 -1.41
N ASP A 108 12.28 9.38 -1.52
CA ASP A 108 13.36 10.31 -1.21
C ASP A 108 13.61 10.42 0.30
N THR A 109 14.77 10.98 0.66
CA THR A 109 15.08 11.42 2.03
C THR A 109 15.31 12.92 2.02
N GLU A 110 15.11 13.56 3.17
CA GLU A 110 15.50 14.95 3.35
C GLU A 110 17.02 15.13 3.13
N ASN A 111 17.39 16.25 2.49
CA ASN A 111 18.78 16.62 2.28
C ASN A 111 19.30 17.45 3.47
N LEU A 112 19.60 16.75 4.57
CA LEU A 112 20.12 17.35 5.79
C LEU A 112 21.62 17.62 5.66
N THR A 113 21.98 18.88 5.39
CA THR A 113 23.39 19.29 5.20
C THR A 113 24.24 19.21 6.49
N ASP A 114 23.59 19.15 7.65
CA ASP A 114 24.19 19.09 8.98
C ASP A 114 24.19 17.68 9.59
N VAL A 115 23.45 16.74 8.99
CA VAL A 115 23.38 15.34 9.43
C VAL A 115 23.98 14.44 8.36
N GLU A 116 25.19 13.94 8.63
CA GLU A 116 25.84 13.00 7.71
C GLU A 116 25.08 11.68 7.67
N GLY A 117 24.67 11.28 6.46
CA GLY A 117 24.14 9.94 6.22
C GLY A 117 22.72 9.70 6.73
N TYR A 118 21.85 10.72 6.79
CA TYR A 118 20.44 10.52 7.11
C TYR A 118 19.81 9.45 6.19
N LEU A 119 19.20 8.45 6.81
CA LEU A 119 18.69 7.25 6.12
C LEU A 119 17.18 7.26 5.94
N GLY A 120 16.42 8.14 6.61
CA GLY A 120 14.94 8.12 6.59
C GLY A 120 14.37 6.71 6.72
N ALA A 121 14.65 6.03 7.83
CA ALA A 121 14.28 4.61 7.98
C ALA A 121 12.76 4.44 8.08
N THR A 122 12.13 5.14 9.03
CA THR A 122 10.68 5.15 9.20
C THR A 122 9.98 6.10 8.21
N ASP A 123 10.75 7.02 7.67
CA ASP A 123 10.36 8.13 6.82
C ASP A 123 10.61 7.74 5.35
N GLY A 124 9.64 7.02 4.80
CA GLY A 124 9.66 6.46 3.45
C GLY A 124 10.27 5.05 3.29
N ALA A 125 11.42 4.71 3.91
CA ALA A 125 12.11 3.44 3.58
C ALA A 125 11.33 2.19 3.98
N VAL A 126 10.81 2.13 5.21
CA VAL A 126 9.98 1.00 5.68
C VAL A 126 8.67 0.94 4.89
N SER A 127 8.04 2.08 4.61
CA SER A 127 6.82 2.13 3.78
C SER A 127 7.05 1.55 2.37
N CYS A 128 8.13 1.96 1.71
CA CYS A 128 8.54 1.41 0.41
C CYS A 128 8.73 -0.11 0.47
N ALA A 129 9.43 -0.60 1.51
CA ALA A 129 9.68 -2.01 1.71
C ALA A 129 8.39 -2.81 1.96
N ILE A 130 7.44 -2.24 2.72
CA ILE A 130 6.12 -2.84 2.98
C ILE A 130 5.35 -3.02 1.67
N LEU A 131 5.30 -2.00 0.79
CA LEU A 131 4.57 -2.09 -0.47
C LEU A 131 5.12 -3.19 -1.39
N LEU A 132 6.45 -3.26 -1.55
CA LEU A 132 7.09 -4.31 -2.35
C LEU A 132 6.92 -5.70 -1.72
N ASN A 133 7.03 -5.81 -0.40
CA ASN A 133 6.84 -7.07 0.31
C ASN A 133 5.39 -7.56 0.28
N MET A 134 4.43 -6.64 0.36
CA MET A 134 3.01 -6.94 0.17
C MET A 134 2.77 -7.47 -1.24
N ALA A 135 3.32 -6.82 -2.27
CA ALA A 135 3.23 -7.29 -3.64
C ALA A 135 3.83 -8.69 -3.83
N LYS A 136 4.97 -8.97 -3.18
CA LYS A 136 5.60 -10.30 -3.17
C LYS A 136 4.70 -11.37 -2.55
N THR A 137 4.24 -11.12 -1.32
CA THR A 137 3.51 -12.09 -0.51
C THR A 137 2.09 -12.33 -1.04
N LEU A 138 1.46 -11.32 -1.63
CA LEU A 138 0.18 -11.43 -2.35
C LEU A 138 0.35 -11.93 -3.80
N GLY A 139 1.57 -12.19 -4.26
CA GLY A 139 1.88 -12.57 -5.64
C GLY A 139 0.96 -13.66 -6.24
N PRO A 140 0.63 -14.76 -5.52
CA PRO A 140 -0.34 -15.75 -6.02
C PRO A 140 -1.73 -15.14 -6.31
N TYR A 141 -2.26 -14.32 -5.40
CA TYR A 141 -3.54 -13.63 -5.60
C TYR A 141 -3.45 -12.62 -6.76
N LEU A 142 -2.38 -11.83 -6.80
CA LEU A 142 -2.18 -10.83 -7.86
C LEU A 142 -2.15 -11.50 -9.24
N ARG A 143 -1.45 -12.63 -9.39
CA ARG A 143 -1.33 -13.35 -10.66
C ARG A 143 -2.58 -14.13 -11.05
N GLU A 144 -3.21 -14.81 -10.09
CA GLU A 144 -4.29 -15.77 -10.39
C GLU A 144 -5.68 -15.17 -10.30
N GLU A 145 -5.89 -14.09 -9.55
CA GLU A 145 -7.21 -13.51 -9.32
C GLU A 145 -7.27 -12.08 -9.85
N LEU A 146 -6.41 -11.18 -9.35
CA LEU A 146 -6.48 -9.76 -9.71
C LEU A 146 -6.25 -9.53 -11.21
N ARG A 147 -5.25 -10.17 -11.82
CA ARG A 147 -4.97 -10.04 -13.26
C ARG A 147 -6.10 -10.51 -14.18
N LYS A 148 -7.05 -11.31 -13.68
CA LYS A 148 -8.20 -11.79 -14.45
C LYS A 148 -9.39 -10.83 -14.35
N ARG A 149 -9.35 -9.86 -13.44
CA ARG A 149 -10.35 -8.81 -13.32
C ARG A 149 -10.14 -7.73 -14.39
N LEU A 150 -11.24 -7.19 -14.88
CA LEU A 150 -11.27 -6.11 -15.88
C LEU A 150 -11.76 -4.79 -15.29
N ASP A 151 -12.29 -4.83 -14.08
CA ASP A 151 -13.00 -3.73 -13.43
C ASP A 151 -12.16 -3.00 -12.37
N ILE A 152 -11.01 -3.56 -11.97
CA ILE A 152 -10.08 -2.92 -11.04
C ILE A 152 -8.62 -3.24 -11.37
N GLY A 153 -7.76 -2.24 -11.16
CA GLY A 153 -6.31 -2.34 -11.15
C GLY A 153 -5.73 -2.03 -9.76
N LEU A 154 -4.44 -2.34 -9.60
CA LEU A 154 -3.65 -1.97 -8.42
C LEU A 154 -2.48 -1.12 -8.89
N ALA A 155 -2.35 0.08 -8.33
CA ALA A 155 -1.23 0.97 -8.56
C ALA A 155 -0.37 1.07 -7.28
N LEU A 156 0.93 0.83 -7.42
CA LEU A 156 1.93 1.14 -6.40
C LEU A 156 2.71 2.36 -6.87
N VAL A 157 2.69 3.45 -6.11
CA VAL A 157 3.33 4.71 -6.49
C VAL A 157 4.36 5.11 -5.44
N PHE A 158 5.60 5.30 -5.87
CA PHE A 158 6.70 5.76 -5.04
C PHE A 158 7.03 7.19 -5.48
N PHE A 159 6.54 8.17 -4.72
CA PHE A 159 6.72 9.58 -5.01
C PHE A 159 8.15 10.04 -4.77
N ASP A 160 8.55 11.03 -5.56
CA ASP A 160 9.82 11.73 -5.42
C ASP A 160 9.61 13.20 -5.06
N GLY A 161 10.55 13.79 -4.33
CA GLY A 161 10.46 15.17 -3.87
C GLY A 161 9.31 15.41 -2.90
N HIS A 162 9.03 14.44 -2.03
CA HIS A 162 8.20 14.62 -0.85
C HIS A 162 8.81 15.71 0.04
N GLU A 163 10.12 15.58 0.27
CA GLU A 163 10.87 16.44 1.17
C GLU A 163 11.25 17.79 0.52
N PRO A 164 11.29 18.87 1.32
CA PRO A 164 11.80 20.15 0.85
C PRO A 164 13.30 20.06 0.53
N MET A 165 13.70 20.75 -0.53
CA MET A 165 15.11 20.95 -0.85
C MET A 165 15.70 22.07 0.00
N PRO A 166 17.02 22.09 0.26
CA PRO A 166 17.65 23.14 1.07
C PRO A 166 17.45 24.57 0.55
N THR A 167 17.12 24.70 -0.74
CA THR A 167 16.79 25.98 -1.40
C THR A 167 15.35 26.42 -1.20
N ASP A 168 14.48 25.54 -0.69
CA ASP A 168 13.06 25.81 -0.50
C ASP A 168 12.82 26.71 0.72
N ARG A 169 11.61 27.25 0.80
CA ARG A 169 11.19 28.00 1.99
C ARG A 169 10.96 27.01 3.13
N LYS A 170 11.42 27.35 4.34
CA LYS A 170 11.34 26.47 5.53
C LYS A 170 9.94 25.93 5.86
N ASP A 171 8.88 26.61 5.41
CA ASP A 171 7.49 26.24 5.70
C ASP A 171 6.75 25.67 4.47
N SER A 172 7.44 25.31 3.38
CA SER A 172 6.78 24.74 2.20
C SER A 172 6.73 23.22 2.24
N SER A 173 5.53 22.64 2.14
CA SER A 173 5.39 21.24 1.73
C SER A 173 5.76 21.14 0.25
N ALA A 174 6.87 20.48 -0.06
CA ALA A 174 7.33 20.32 -1.43
C ALA A 174 6.32 19.47 -2.21
N LEU A 175 6.12 18.22 -1.77
CA LEU A 175 5.16 17.26 -2.33
C LEU A 175 5.17 17.28 -3.87
N ARG A 176 6.38 17.39 -4.46
CA ARG A 176 6.55 17.71 -5.88
C ARG A 176 6.02 16.57 -6.74
N GLY A 177 6.35 15.35 -6.37
CA GLY A 177 5.97 14.13 -7.04
C GLY A 177 4.46 13.93 -7.05
N SER A 178 3.81 13.99 -5.88
CA SER A 178 2.36 13.82 -5.75
C SER A 178 1.57 14.95 -6.40
N LYS A 179 1.97 16.22 -6.23
CA LYS A 179 1.35 17.35 -6.96
C LYS A 179 1.46 17.19 -8.46
N ARG A 180 2.59 16.70 -8.95
CA ARG A 180 2.76 16.42 -10.38
C ARG A 180 1.87 15.27 -10.83
N PHE A 181 1.82 14.17 -10.08
CA PHE A 181 0.98 13.01 -10.39
C PHE A 181 -0.48 13.43 -10.59
N VAL A 182 -1.00 14.22 -9.65
CA VAL A 182 -2.38 14.73 -9.70
C VAL A 182 -2.57 15.68 -10.88
N ARG A 183 -1.70 16.69 -11.02
CA ARG A 183 -1.81 17.69 -12.11
C ARG A 183 -1.71 17.09 -13.51
N MET A 184 -0.90 16.05 -13.67
CA MET A 184 -0.73 15.36 -14.95
C MET A 184 -1.79 14.29 -15.20
N GLU A 185 -2.64 14.00 -14.20
CA GLU A 185 -3.56 12.87 -14.19
C GLU A 185 -2.86 11.58 -14.64
N THR A 186 -1.68 11.29 -14.06
CA THR A 186 -0.87 10.11 -14.40
C THR A 186 -1.69 8.83 -14.33
N LEU A 187 -2.64 8.78 -13.38
CA LEU A 187 -3.87 8.00 -13.50
C LEU A 187 -5.05 8.97 -13.48
N PRO A 188 -6.13 8.72 -14.27
CA PRO A 188 -7.34 9.53 -14.19
C PRO A 188 -7.83 9.58 -12.75
N LEU A 189 -7.94 10.76 -12.16
CA LEU A 189 -8.24 10.89 -10.73
C LEU A 189 -9.59 10.27 -10.38
N GLU A 190 -10.57 10.40 -11.26
CA GLU A 190 -11.90 9.77 -11.11
C GLU A 190 -11.86 8.24 -11.09
N SER A 191 -10.79 7.62 -11.60
CA SER A 191 -10.59 6.15 -11.54
C SER A 191 -10.02 5.69 -10.20
N ILE A 192 -9.49 6.58 -9.36
CA ILE A 192 -8.88 6.21 -8.08
C ILE A 192 -9.98 6.12 -7.01
N GLU A 193 -10.40 4.89 -6.73
CA GLU A 193 -11.45 4.56 -5.74
C GLU A 193 -10.97 4.80 -4.31
N LEU A 194 -9.68 4.57 -4.07
CA LEU A 194 -9.03 4.78 -2.79
C LEU A 194 -7.52 4.95 -3.00
N ALA A 195 -6.97 6.03 -2.46
CA ALA A 195 -5.54 6.18 -2.26
C ALA A 195 -5.20 5.85 -0.80
N ILE A 196 -4.23 4.96 -0.57
CA ILE A 196 -3.69 4.66 0.75
C ILE A 196 -2.24 5.15 0.81
N ALA A 197 -1.94 6.10 1.70
CA ALA A 197 -0.61 6.65 1.86
C ALA A 197 0.09 6.06 3.10
N LEU A 198 1.30 5.54 2.92
CA LEU A 198 2.10 4.95 4.00
C LEU A 198 3.27 5.87 4.31
N ASN A 199 3.27 6.46 5.50
CA ASN A 199 4.42 7.20 6.01
C ASN A 199 4.64 6.99 7.51
N PHE A 200 5.85 7.31 7.98
CA PHE A 200 6.28 7.21 9.37
C PHE A 200 6.03 5.83 10.00
N ILE A 201 6.36 4.73 9.31
CA ILE A 201 6.14 3.36 9.80
C ILE A 201 7.46 2.74 10.28
N GLY A 202 7.45 2.08 11.44
CA GLY A 202 8.54 1.20 11.90
C GLY A 202 9.13 1.53 13.26
N ALA A 203 8.68 2.61 13.92
CA ALA A 203 9.06 2.91 15.29
C ALA A 203 8.28 2.02 16.29
N PRO A 204 8.81 1.77 17.50
CA PRO A 204 8.11 0.99 18.51
C PRO A 204 6.85 1.72 19.00
N ALA A 205 5.83 0.93 19.39
CA ALA A 205 4.62 1.44 20.04
C ALA A 205 3.78 2.46 19.23
N GLN A 206 3.92 2.48 17.90
CA GLN A 206 3.12 3.36 17.02
C GLN A 206 1.66 2.93 16.92
N ALA A 207 0.75 3.89 16.94
CA ALA A 207 -0.66 3.66 16.68
C ALA A 207 -1.18 4.66 15.64
N TYR A 208 -2.11 4.18 14.81
CA TYR A 208 -2.73 4.91 13.71
C TYR A 208 -4.20 5.12 14.02
N MET A 209 -4.66 6.35 13.81
CA MET A 209 -6.06 6.77 13.98
C MET A 209 -6.64 7.14 12.61
N SER A 210 -7.96 7.26 12.53
CA SER A 210 -8.60 7.68 11.28
C SER A 210 -8.53 9.18 11.13
N HIS A 211 -8.10 9.66 9.97
CA HIS A 211 -8.02 11.09 9.67
C HIS A 211 -9.28 11.63 8.97
N TYR A 212 -10.00 10.77 8.23
CA TYR A 212 -11.13 11.18 7.41
C TYR A 212 -12.43 10.45 7.72
N ASP A 213 -13.54 11.18 7.63
CA ASP A 213 -14.88 10.63 7.88
C ASP A 213 -15.33 9.66 6.78
N ASN A 214 -14.97 9.96 5.53
CA ASN A 214 -15.35 9.17 4.36
C ASN A 214 -14.62 7.80 4.28
N THR A 215 -13.45 7.66 4.91
CA THR A 215 -12.69 6.40 4.98
C THR A 215 -12.68 5.78 6.39
N TYR A 216 -13.39 6.36 7.37
CA TYR A 216 -13.48 5.85 8.75
C TYR A 216 -13.90 4.38 8.84
N MET A 217 -14.78 3.92 7.94
CA MET A 217 -15.21 2.52 7.90
C MET A 217 -14.13 1.56 7.42
N LEU A 218 -13.24 2.02 6.53
CA LEU A 218 -12.07 1.25 6.11
C LEU A 218 -11.04 1.18 7.23
N HIS A 219 -10.83 2.28 7.97
CA HIS A 219 -9.99 2.28 9.17
C HIS A 219 -10.49 1.29 10.23
N ASN A 220 -11.79 1.31 10.51
CA ASN A 220 -12.39 0.36 11.45
C ASN A 220 -12.25 -1.09 10.99
N ARG A 221 -12.25 -1.32 9.67
CA ARG A 221 -12.01 -2.64 9.09
C ARG A 221 -10.56 -3.11 9.32
N LEU A 222 -9.57 -2.22 9.22
CA LEU A 222 -8.18 -2.53 9.55
C LEU A 222 -8.01 -2.87 11.04
N ALA A 223 -8.66 -2.10 11.93
CA ALA A 223 -8.67 -2.41 13.36
C ALA A 223 -9.33 -3.76 13.67
N GLU A 224 -10.38 -4.15 12.94
CA GLU A 224 -10.99 -5.49 13.07
C GLU A 224 -10.05 -6.60 12.59
N ILE A 225 -9.40 -6.41 11.44
CA ILE A 225 -8.43 -7.37 10.90
C ILE A 225 -7.28 -7.59 11.89
N GLU A 226 -6.78 -6.52 12.52
CA GLU A 226 -5.73 -6.64 13.55
C GLU A 226 -6.20 -7.51 14.72
N LEU A 227 -7.42 -7.29 15.21
CA LEU A 227 -7.99 -8.07 16.32
C LEU A 227 -8.17 -9.54 15.92
N ASP A 228 -8.72 -9.82 14.74
CA ASP A 228 -8.90 -11.19 14.23
C ASP A 228 -7.55 -11.93 14.11
N LEU A 229 -6.51 -11.26 13.60
CA LEU A 229 -5.17 -11.82 13.49
C LEU A 229 -4.53 -12.04 14.86
N ARG A 230 -4.80 -11.17 15.84
CA ARG A 230 -4.34 -11.34 17.22
C ARG A 230 -5.04 -12.51 17.91
N GLU A 231 -6.36 -12.60 17.81
CA GLU A 231 -7.16 -13.69 18.41
C GLU A 231 -6.81 -15.05 17.82
N SER A 232 -6.47 -15.09 16.52
CA SER A 232 -6.00 -16.31 15.84
C SER A 232 -4.52 -16.65 16.09
N GLY A 233 -3.80 -15.84 16.88
CA GLY A 233 -2.39 -16.08 17.21
C GLY A 233 -1.41 -15.88 16.05
N GLN A 234 -1.82 -15.14 15.01
CA GLN A 234 -0.99 -14.85 13.83
C GLN A 234 -0.12 -13.59 13.99
N LEU A 235 -0.41 -12.75 15.00
CA LEU A 235 0.42 -11.61 15.36
C LEU A 235 1.29 -11.93 16.56
N ALA A 236 2.54 -11.46 16.54
CA ALA A 236 3.37 -11.39 17.73
C ALA A 236 2.67 -10.52 18.80
N PRO A 237 2.87 -10.79 20.09
CA PRO A 237 2.35 -9.92 21.15
C PRO A 237 2.88 -8.49 20.97
N CYS A 238 1.98 -7.56 20.65
CA CYS A 238 2.28 -6.15 20.40
C CYS A 238 1.11 -5.27 20.89
N HIS A 239 1.36 -3.96 20.95
CA HIS A 239 0.32 -2.95 21.20
C HIS A 239 -0.68 -2.90 20.02
N LEU A 240 -1.84 -2.26 20.25
CA LEU A 240 -2.80 -2.02 19.17
C LEU A 240 -2.24 -1.00 18.17
N LEU A 241 -2.14 -1.41 16.91
CA LEU A 241 -1.71 -0.55 15.81
C LEU A 241 -2.85 0.36 15.36
N PHE A 242 -4.05 -0.17 15.11
CA PHE A 242 -5.16 0.63 14.57
C PHE A 242 -6.19 0.93 15.65
N GLN A 243 -6.31 2.19 16.04
CA GLN A 243 -7.29 2.63 17.02
C GLN A 243 -8.56 3.12 16.33
N LYS A 244 -9.74 2.68 16.79
CA LYS A 244 -11.04 3.18 16.28
C LYS A 244 -11.38 4.60 16.77
N LEU A 245 -10.39 5.49 16.78
CA LEU A 245 -10.46 6.90 17.15
C LEU A 245 -10.19 7.77 15.92
N LYS A 246 -10.54 9.04 16.02
CA LYS A 246 -10.21 10.06 15.02
C LYS A 246 -9.08 10.94 15.51
N ASP A 247 -8.22 11.37 14.59
CA ASP A 247 -7.15 12.34 14.87
C ASP A 247 -7.05 13.36 13.73
N HIS A 248 -6.32 14.44 13.98
CA HIS A 248 -5.96 15.40 12.96
C HIS A 248 -4.91 14.82 12.01
N ASP A 249 -5.00 15.24 10.77
CA ASP A 249 -4.09 14.82 9.73
C ASP A 249 -2.87 15.73 9.62
N LEU A 250 -1.80 15.22 9.01
CA LEU A 250 -0.56 15.96 8.72
C LEU A 250 -0.34 16.06 7.22
N PRO A 251 0.16 17.21 6.71
CA PRO A 251 0.53 17.36 5.29
C PRO A 251 1.49 16.28 4.81
N ASP A 252 1.06 15.50 3.82
CA ASP A 252 1.81 14.39 3.21
C ASP A 252 1.33 14.21 1.74
N ASP A 253 1.85 13.23 1.01
CA ASP A 253 1.63 13.00 -0.42
C ASP A 253 0.18 12.71 -0.82
N HIS A 254 -0.70 12.45 0.14
CA HIS A 254 -2.13 12.35 -0.13
C HIS A 254 -2.84 13.70 -0.24
N TYR A 255 -2.27 14.80 0.26
CA TYR A 255 -2.92 16.12 0.23
C TYR A 255 -3.34 16.56 -1.18
N PRO A 256 -2.49 16.43 -2.21
CA PRO A 256 -2.87 16.77 -3.59
C PRO A 256 -4.09 15.99 -4.09
N PHE A 257 -4.33 14.77 -3.60
CA PHE A 257 -5.50 13.96 -3.97
C PHE A 257 -6.78 14.46 -3.29
N LEU A 258 -6.69 14.90 -2.04
CA LEU A 258 -7.82 15.48 -1.31
C LEU A 258 -8.32 16.76 -1.96
N ASP A 259 -7.40 17.61 -2.42
CA ASP A 259 -7.72 18.90 -3.05
C ASP A 259 -8.58 18.71 -4.31
N GLU A 260 -8.45 17.55 -4.99
CA GLU A 260 -9.25 17.15 -6.15
C GLU A 260 -10.45 16.27 -5.80
N GLY A 261 -10.71 16.01 -4.51
CA GLY A 261 -11.89 15.30 -4.02
C GLY A 261 -11.81 13.78 -3.98
N ASN A 262 -10.61 13.18 -4.12
CA ASN A 262 -10.43 11.73 -4.02
C ASN A 262 -10.59 11.20 -2.58
N LEU A 263 -10.96 9.91 -2.47
CA LEU A 263 -10.96 9.19 -1.19
C LEU A 263 -9.53 8.81 -0.81
N VAL A 264 -9.13 9.17 0.40
CA VAL A 264 -7.79 8.96 0.93
C VAL A 264 -7.87 8.27 2.30
N TYR A 265 -6.96 7.31 2.52
CA TYR A 265 -6.70 6.66 3.79
C TYR A 265 -5.23 6.77 4.19
#